data_AF-A0A7K3WV72-F1
#
_entry.id   AF-A0A7K3WV72-F1
#
_cell.length_a   1.000
_cell.length_b   1.000
_cell.length_c   1.000
_cell.angle_alpha   90.00
_cell.angle_beta   90.00
_cell.angle_gamma   90.00
#
_symmetry.space_group_name_H-M   'P 1'
#
loop_
_entity.id
_entity.type
_entity.pdbx_description
1 polymer ?
#
loop_
_entity_poly.entity_id
_entity_poly.type
_entity_poly.pdbx_seq_one_letter_code
_entity_poly.pdbx_strand_id
1 'polypeptide(L)'
;MKRRIILLFSAVFLYSLSYGQVTKESYEKAVDILNYQSVYYSLSVLSPTSGVTAKFKTNCNCENSPAFEKIQSSIPGTEPKTIEISNEVQKLKSQDISAFNKAHTLDFLLNATFDQSKPLTDFKSQLNQKGKLSDYTENITQKLEAVLQENVQTNTSIQNESESKLADFDDRIRTLEKNLNSKEEKSGILGGLSDYLILLAIILGILASFLALRKRNNYEELLPKILESKRLKDFVQSQNSFNRNTQGNHSNTSEIRDLHSRIRDLETQISKLNNQIHKLTEPAPIQTTSRSYQEVRQPEPKIETLFLSTPNSDGSFNESSASNTYRDGASIYRLTKTGSVNAKFQIDEKETSIKLALQYPDKNIDPVCDAENAFNPKSTRISTIKMGEAELQNGKWIINSKAVIRYED
;
A
#
# COMPACT_ATOMS: atom_id res chain seq x y z
N MET A 1 8.61 -21.51 45.51
CA MET A 1 7.37 -21.17 44.78
C MET A 1 7.28 -19.69 44.37
N LYS A 2 7.51 -18.71 45.27
CA LYS A 2 7.44 -17.26 44.98
C LYS A 2 8.27 -16.75 43.77
N ARG A 3 9.49 -17.28 43.54
CA ARG A 3 10.32 -16.88 42.39
C ARG A 3 9.80 -17.35 41.02
N ARG A 4 9.10 -18.50 40.95
CA ARG A 4 8.51 -19.00 39.70
C ARG A 4 7.29 -18.18 39.28
N ILE A 5 6.52 -17.67 40.24
CA ILE A 5 5.37 -16.79 39.98
C ILE A 5 5.83 -15.42 39.48
N ILE A 6 6.89 -14.84 40.05
CA ILE A 6 7.45 -13.56 39.58
C ILE A 6 7.97 -13.67 38.14
N LEU A 7 8.65 -14.77 37.79
CA LEU A 7 9.14 -15.00 36.42
C LEU A 7 8.00 -15.17 35.40
N LEU A 8 6.94 -15.88 35.75
CA LEU A 8 5.73 -16.00 34.92
C LEU A 8 5.02 -14.66 34.73
N PHE A 9 4.94 -13.82 35.78
CA PHE A 9 4.36 -12.49 35.67
C PHE A 9 5.21 -11.54 34.82
N SER A 10 6.54 -11.60 34.90
CA SER A 10 7.42 -10.83 34.00
C SER A 10 7.38 -11.34 32.55
N ALA A 11 7.21 -12.65 32.33
CA ALA A 11 7.01 -13.19 30.99
C ALA A 11 5.68 -12.71 30.39
N VAL A 12 4.57 -12.77 31.14
CA VAL A 12 3.26 -12.29 30.66
C VAL A 12 3.23 -10.78 30.42
N PHE A 13 3.98 -9.98 31.20
CA PHE A 13 4.15 -8.54 30.93
C PHE A 13 5.06 -8.25 29.72
N LEU A 14 6.08 -9.07 29.47
CA LEU A 14 6.93 -8.94 28.27
C LEU A 14 6.25 -9.44 26.99
N TYR A 15 5.23 -10.31 27.12
CA TYR A 15 4.34 -10.71 26.02
C TYR A 15 3.13 -9.80 25.86
N SER A 16 3.03 -8.71 26.64
CA SER A 16 2.00 -7.69 26.40
C SER A 16 2.37 -6.85 25.17
N LEU A 17 2.01 -7.41 24.02
CA LEU A 17 1.37 -6.70 22.92
C LEU A 17 2.26 -5.72 22.15
N SER A 18 3.22 -6.27 21.42
CA SER A 18 3.56 -5.72 20.11
C SER A 18 2.36 -5.93 19.16
N TYR A 19 1.26 -5.19 19.39
CA TYR A 19 0.19 -5.09 18.40
C TYR A 19 0.85 -4.55 17.13
N GLY A 20 0.84 -5.35 16.05
CA GLY A 20 1.43 -4.97 14.78
C GLY A 20 0.95 -3.59 14.36
N GLN A 21 1.84 -2.61 14.40
CA GLN A 21 1.58 -1.28 13.88
C GLN A 21 1.40 -1.42 12.37
N VAL A 22 0.43 -0.68 11.82
CA VAL A 22 0.23 -0.64 10.38
C VAL A 22 1.40 0.09 9.74
N THR A 23 2.06 -0.53 8.76
CA THR A 23 3.12 0.15 8.01
C THR A 23 2.55 1.28 7.17
N LYS A 24 3.34 2.33 6.94
CA LYS A 24 2.95 3.45 6.07
C LYS A 24 2.53 2.97 4.67
N GLU A 25 3.25 2.00 4.12
CA GLU A 25 2.94 1.42 2.81
C GLU A 25 1.58 0.70 2.79
N SER A 26 1.28 -0.16 3.78
CA SER A 26 -0.03 -0.81 3.88
C SER A 26 -1.15 0.20 4.04
N TYR A 27 -0.92 1.27 4.82
CA TYR A 27 -1.90 2.33 4.99
C TYR A 27 -2.17 3.08 3.69
N GLU A 28 -1.14 3.48 2.94
CA GLU A 28 -1.31 4.18 1.67
C GLU A 28 -2.04 3.31 0.64
N LYS A 29 -1.73 2.00 0.57
CA LYS A 29 -2.48 1.02 -0.25
C LYS A 29 -3.94 0.90 0.18
N ALA A 30 -4.20 0.87 1.48
CA ALA A 30 -5.55 0.86 2.04
C ALA A 30 -6.34 2.13 1.67
N VAL A 31 -5.70 3.30 1.69
CA VAL A 31 -6.30 4.57 1.22
C VAL A 31 -6.61 4.51 -0.27
N ASP A 32 -5.75 3.94 -1.11
CA ASP A 32 -6.02 3.81 -2.55
C ASP A 32 -7.20 2.87 -2.83
N ILE A 33 -7.33 1.77 -2.08
CA ILE A 33 -8.50 0.86 -2.16
C ILE A 33 -9.78 1.60 -1.78
N LEU A 34 -9.74 2.36 -0.68
CA LEU A 34 -10.87 3.19 -0.25
C LEU A 34 -11.24 4.22 -1.34
N ASN A 35 -10.23 4.83 -1.97
CA ASN A 35 -10.43 5.80 -3.04
C ASN A 35 -11.11 5.19 -4.26
N TYR A 36 -10.56 4.08 -4.77
CA TYR A 36 -11.12 3.35 -5.91
C TYR A 36 -12.60 2.98 -5.67
N GLN A 37 -12.91 2.45 -4.48
CA GLN A 37 -14.27 2.03 -4.14
C GLN A 37 -15.22 3.23 -3.99
N SER A 38 -14.75 4.32 -3.41
CA SER A 38 -15.53 5.56 -3.30
C SER A 38 -15.87 6.12 -4.68
N VAL A 39 -14.90 6.15 -5.59
CA VAL A 39 -15.09 6.56 -6.99
C VAL A 39 -16.07 5.62 -7.70
N TYR A 40 -15.87 4.32 -7.58
CA TYR A 40 -16.73 3.32 -8.21
C TYR A 40 -18.20 3.47 -7.77
N TYR A 41 -18.46 3.60 -6.46
CA TYR A 41 -19.81 3.78 -5.94
C TYR A 41 -20.40 5.16 -6.31
N SER A 42 -19.57 6.21 -6.33
CA SER A 42 -20.01 7.53 -6.80
C SER A 42 -20.54 7.46 -8.24
N LEU A 43 -19.81 6.79 -9.15
CA LEU A 43 -20.19 6.67 -10.55
C LEU A 43 -21.31 5.66 -10.81
N SER A 44 -21.35 4.55 -10.07
CA SER A 44 -22.29 3.46 -10.35
C SER A 44 -23.62 3.57 -9.60
N VAL A 45 -23.62 4.21 -8.43
CA VAL A 45 -24.79 4.29 -7.54
C VAL A 45 -25.33 5.71 -7.43
N LEU A 46 -24.45 6.70 -7.24
CA LEU A 46 -24.89 8.07 -6.96
C LEU A 46 -25.19 8.86 -8.24
N SER A 47 -24.35 8.70 -9.27
CA SER A 47 -24.48 9.38 -10.57
C SER A 47 -24.36 8.38 -11.74
N PRO A 48 -25.32 7.45 -11.92
CA PRO A 48 -25.26 6.44 -12.97
C PRO A 48 -25.46 7.05 -14.35
N THR A 49 -24.37 7.55 -14.93
CA THR A 49 -24.31 7.99 -16.34
C THR A 49 -23.97 6.78 -17.22
N SER A 50 -24.77 6.55 -18.27
CA SER A 50 -24.59 5.40 -19.17
C SER A 50 -23.16 5.32 -19.72
N GLY A 51 -22.51 4.18 -19.53
CA GLY A 51 -21.15 3.91 -20.00
C GLY A 51 -20.02 4.57 -19.21
N VAL A 52 -20.28 5.52 -18.31
CA VAL A 52 -19.23 6.20 -17.52
C VAL A 52 -18.54 5.23 -16.57
N THR A 53 -19.31 4.44 -15.81
CA THR A 53 -18.75 3.43 -14.91
C THR A 53 -17.94 2.37 -15.66
N ALA A 54 -18.43 1.91 -16.82
CA ALA A 54 -17.72 0.93 -17.64
C ALA A 54 -16.40 1.49 -18.16
N LYS A 55 -16.39 2.72 -18.69
CA LYS A 55 -15.17 3.43 -19.09
C LYS A 55 -14.19 3.60 -17.94
N PHE A 56 -14.66 3.97 -16.75
CA PHE A 56 -13.80 4.06 -15.56
C PHE A 56 -13.14 2.71 -15.24
N LYS A 57 -13.90 1.61 -15.19
CA LYS A 57 -13.35 0.27 -14.95
C LYS A 57 -12.29 -0.12 -15.99
N THR A 58 -12.61 0.07 -17.27
CA THR A 58 -11.70 -0.24 -18.38
C THR A 58 -10.43 0.60 -18.33
N ASN A 59 -10.55 1.90 -18.03
CA ASN A 59 -9.41 2.80 -18.02
C ASN A 59 -8.51 2.62 -16.80
N CYS A 60 -9.10 2.36 -15.63
CA CYS A 60 -8.34 2.17 -14.39
C CYS A 60 -7.65 0.80 -14.37
N ASN A 61 -8.42 -0.27 -14.63
CA ASN A 61 -7.99 -1.66 -14.43
C ASN A 61 -7.39 -1.92 -13.02
N CYS A 62 -7.97 -1.28 -12.01
CA CYS A 62 -7.36 -1.13 -10.68
C CYS A 62 -7.90 -2.08 -9.61
N GLU A 63 -8.57 -3.19 -9.97
CA GLU A 63 -9.32 -3.99 -8.98
C GLU A 63 -8.46 -4.58 -7.84
N ASN A 64 -7.18 -4.83 -8.11
CA ASN A 64 -6.27 -5.52 -7.19
C ASN A 64 -5.18 -4.62 -6.56
N SER A 65 -4.78 -3.52 -7.22
CA SER A 65 -3.76 -2.61 -6.71
C SER A 65 -3.95 -1.21 -7.30
N PRO A 66 -4.98 -0.47 -6.85
CA PRO A 66 -5.22 0.87 -7.33
C PRO A 66 -4.06 1.80 -6.92
N ALA A 67 -3.51 2.55 -7.87
CA ALA A 67 -2.67 3.71 -7.57
C ALA A 67 -3.49 4.98 -7.79
N PHE A 68 -3.36 5.97 -6.91
CA PHE A 68 -4.14 7.20 -6.96
C PHE A 68 -4.11 7.88 -8.33
N GLU A 69 -2.93 8.03 -8.93
CA GLU A 69 -2.75 8.70 -10.22
C GLU A 69 -3.55 8.01 -11.32
N LYS A 70 -3.62 6.67 -11.27
CA LYS A 70 -4.39 5.86 -12.21
C LYS A 70 -5.89 5.97 -11.96
N ILE A 71 -6.32 5.99 -10.70
CA ILE A 71 -7.72 6.23 -10.33
C ILE A 71 -8.16 7.60 -10.85
N GLN A 72 -7.42 8.66 -10.49
CA GLN A 72 -7.76 10.04 -10.79
C GLN A 72 -7.83 10.28 -12.30
N SER A 73 -6.83 9.81 -13.06
CA SER A 73 -6.79 9.94 -14.52
C SER A 73 -7.88 9.15 -15.25
N SER A 74 -8.49 8.16 -14.58
CA SER A 74 -9.57 7.35 -15.14
C SER A 74 -10.97 7.92 -14.89
N ILE A 75 -11.13 8.89 -13.97
CA ILE A 75 -12.41 9.56 -13.71
C ILE A 75 -12.71 10.52 -14.87
N PRO A 76 -13.87 10.41 -15.54
CA PRO A 76 -14.22 11.37 -16.58
C PRO A 76 -14.33 12.79 -16.02
N GLY A 77 -13.76 13.77 -16.73
CA GLY A 77 -13.83 15.19 -16.34
C GLY A 77 -15.24 15.75 -16.20
N THR A 78 -16.25 15.04 -16.71
CA THR A 78 -17.68 15.36 -16.56
C THR A 78 -18.23 15.03 -15.18
N GLU A 79 -17.45 14.40 -14.29
CA GLU A 79 -17.89 13.94 -12.97
C GLU A 79 -17.17 14.70 -11.83
N PRO A 80 -17.35 16.02 -11.70
CA PRO A 80 -16.55 16.86 -10.79
C PRO A 80 -16.70 16.49 -9.32
N LYS A 81 -17.90 16.04 -8.89
CA LYS A 81 -18.13 15.58 -7.51
C LYS A 81 -17.32 14.32 -7.19
N THR A 82 -17.20 13.40 -8.16
CA THR A 82 -16.41 12.17 -8.00
C THR A 82 -14.92 12.50 -7.92
N ILE A 83 -14.45 13.47 -8.72
CA ILE A 83 -13.07 13.97 -8.65
C ILE A 83 -12.80 14.59 -7.27
N GLU A 84 -13.74 15.40 -6.76
CA GLU A 84 -13.64 16.00 -5.42
C GLU A 84 -13.54 14.93 -4.32
N ILE A 85 -14.41 13.91 -4.33
CA ILE A 85 -14.34 12.77 -3.40
C ILE A 85 -12.98 12.09 -3.48
N SER A 86 -12.49 11.79 -4.69
CA SER A 86 -11.20 11.12 -4.88
C SER A 86 -10.03 11.94 -4.31
N ASN A 87 -10.04 13.25 -4.50
CA ASN A 87 -9.02 14.15 -3.97
C ASN A 87 -9.08 14.23 -2.44
N GLU A 88 -10.27 14.27 -1.84
CA GLU A 88 -10.42 14.28 -0.37
C GLU A 88 -9.93 12.96 0.26
N VAL A 89 -10.24 11.80 -0.34
CA VAL A 89 -9.72 10.51 0.15
C VAL A 89 -8.20 10.46 0.05
N GLN A 90 -7.60 11.02 -1.01
CA GLN A 90 -6.14 11.01 -1.19
C GLN A 90 -5.41 11.78 -0.07
N LYS A 91 -6.01 12.84 0.48
CA LYS A 91 -5.40 13.60 1.58
C LYS A 91 -5.15 12.76 2.82
N LEU A 92 -5.88 11.66 3.01
CA LEU A 92 -5.71 10.76 4.14
C LEU A 92 -4.30 10.15 4.19
N LYS A 93 -3.60 10.01 3.05
CA LYS A 93 -2.20 9.54 3.02
C LYS A 93 -1.24 10.42 3.85
N SER A 94 -1.62 11.67 4.13
CA SER A 94 -0.83 12.59 4.96
C SER A 94 -1.06 12.43 6.47
N GLN A 95 -1.99 11.56 6.88
CA GLN A 95 -2.31 11.34 8.29
C GLN A 95 -1.12 10.70 9.02
N ASP A 96 -0.83 11.18 10.23
CA ASP A 96 0.12 10.51 11.12
C ASP A 96 -0.54 9.24 11.68
N ILE A 97 -0.03 8.09 11.24
CA ILE A 97 -0.51 6.76 11.61
C ILE A 97 0.42 6.04 12.59
N SER A 98 1.43 6.72 13.15
CA SER A 98 2.43 6.09 14.03
C SER A 98 1.82 5.38 15.24
N ALA A 99 0.66 5.83 15.70
CA ALA A 99 -0.11 5.23 16.79
C ALA A 99 -1.19 4.23 16.34
N PHE A 100 -1.34 3.97 15.04
CA PHE A 100 -2.45 3.18 14.52
C PHE A 100 -2.09 1.68 14.53
N ASN A 101 -2.93 0.90 15.19
CA ASN A 101 -2.97 -0.54 15.02
C ASN A 101 -4.01 -0.90 13.94
N LYS A 102 -4.04 -2.16 13.49
CA LYS A 102 -4.96 -2.63 12.45
C LYS A 102 -6.42 -2.22 12.70
N ALA A 103 -6.92 -2.44 13.92
CA ALA A 103 -8.31 -2.17 14.26
C ALA A 103 -8.64 -0.67 14.20
N HIS A 104 -7.75 0.17 14.74
CA HIS A 104 -7.90 1.62 14.70
C HIS A 104 -7.81 2.15 13.26
N THR A 105 -6.90 1.64 12.44
CA THR A 105 -6.83 1.99 11.02
C THR A 105 -8.12 1.67 10.29
N LEU A 106 -8.67 0.47 10.52
CA LEU A 106 -9.89 0.03 9.87
C LEU A 106 -11.09 0.91 10.27
N ASP A 107 -11.25 1.18 11.57
CA ASP A 107 -12.29 2.07 12.07
C ASP A 107 -12.14 3.50 11.52
N PHE A 108 -10.92 4.03 11.49
CA PHE A 108 -10.65 5.34 10.92
C PHE A 108 -11.04 5.42 9.43
N LEU A 109 -10.62 4.45 8.62
CA LEU A 109 -10.87 4.42 7.17
C LEU A 109 -12.35 4.20 6.83
N LEU A 110 -13.06 3.37 7.61
CA LEU A 110 -14.47 3.05 7.34
C LEU A 110 -15.46 4.06 7.93
N ASN A 111 -15.12 4.68 9.07
CA ASN A 111 -16.06 5.51 9.82
C ASN A 111 -15.60 6.98 9.88
N ALA A 112 -14.49 7.24 10.58
CA ALA A 112 -14.06 8.61 10.90
C ALA A 112 -13.68 9.44 9.68
N THR A 113 -13.20 8.77 8.61
CA THR A 113 -12.80 9.39 7.35
C THR A 113 -13.95 10.19 6.71
N PHE A 114 -15.17 9.66 6.74
CA PHE A 114 -16.30 10.30 6.06
C PHE A 114 -16.83 11.54 6.78
N ASP A 115 -16.34 11.81 7.98
CA ASP A 115 -16.72 12.98 8.76
C ASP A 115 -15.62 14.08 8.69
N GLN A 116 -14.52 13.85 7.97
CA GLN A 116 -13.38 14.79 7.85
C GLN A 116 -13.65 15.98 6.93
N SER A 117 -14.50 15.81 5.92
CA SER A 117 -14.79 16.86 4.95
C SER A 117 -16.20 16.74 4.40
N LYS A 118 -16.75 17.89 4.00
CA LYS A 118 -18.11 17.98 3.46
C LYS A 118 -18.34 17.02 2.27
N PRO A 119 -17.44 16.90 1.27
CA PRO A 119 -17.65 15.98 0.14
C PRO A 119 -17.80 14.51 0.59
N LEU A 120 -17.01 14.08 1.58
CA LEU A 120 -17.07 12.71 2.09
C LEU A 120 -18.32 12.48 2.95
N THR A 121 -18.72 13.48 3.73
CA THR A 121 -19.96 13.42 4.53
C THR A 121 -21.18 13.36 3.61
N ASP A 122 -21.20 14.18 2.56
CA ASP A 122 -22.26 14.20 1.56
C ASP A 122 -22.31 12.86 0.79
N PHE A 123 -21.15 12.26 0.48
CA PHE A 123 -21.06 10.94 -0.14
C PHE A 123 -21.66 9.84 0.75
N LYS A 124 -21.25 9.75 2.02
CA LYS A 124 -21.78 8.79 3.01
C LYS A 124 -23.29 8.95 3.20
N SER A 125 -23.76 10.21 3.30
CA SER A 125 -25.19 10.52 3.42
C SER A 125 -25.98 10.05 2.19
N GLN A 126 -25.47 10.30 0.98
CA GLN A 126 -26.12 9.85 -0.25
C GLN A 126 -26.15 8.32 -0.38
N LEU A 127 -25.07 7.62 -0.02
CA LEU A 127 -25.07 6.16 0.02
C LEU A 127 -26.10 5.60 1.01
N ASN A 128 -26.21 6.22 2.18
CA ASN A 128 -27.19 5.84 3.18
C ASN A 128 -28.63 6.06 2.67
N GLN A 129 -28.90 7.21 2.05
CA GLN A 129 -30.20 7.50 1.42
C GLN A 129 -30.57 6.51 0.32
N LYS A 130 -29.57 5.96 -0.38
CA LYS A 130 -29.76 4.92 -1.42
C LYS A 130 -29.82 3.49 -0.85
N GLY A 131 -29.67 3.30 0.46
CA GLY A 131 -29.60 1.97 1.08
C GLY A 131 -28.38 1.16 0.65
N LYS A 132 -27.30 1.83 0.21
CA LYS A 132 -26.09 1.21 -0.33
C LYS A 132 -24.86 1.37 0.56
N LEU A 133 -24.99 2.02 1.71
CA LEU A 133 -23.89 2.18 2.65
C LEU A 133 -23.41 0.83 3.23
N SER A 134 -24.31 -0.10 3.54
CA SER A 134 -23.92 -1.42 4.05
C SER A 134 -23.11 -2.21 3.01
N ASP A 135 -23.62 -2.33 1.78
CA ASP A 135 -22.95 -3.00 0.66
C ASP A 135 -21.55 -2.41 0.41
N TYR A 136 -21.44 -1.08 0.48
CA TYR A 136 -20.18 -0.34 0.34
C TYR A 136 -19.19 -0.70 1.45
N THR A 137 -19.61 -0.61 2.71
CA THR A 137 -18.76 -0.88 3.87
C THR A 137 -18.31 -2.33 3.90
N GLU A 138 -19.18 -3.29 3.62
CA GLU A 138 -18.84 -4.72 3.59
C GLU A 138 -17.79 -5.02 2.52
N ASN A 139 -17.98 -4.51 1.29
CA ASN A 139 -17.05 -4.72 0.18
C ASN A 139 -15.65 -4.16 0.48
N ILE A 140 -15.58 -2.97 1.07
CA ILE A 140 -14.32 -2.33 1.43
C ILE A 140 -13.65 -3.05 2.60
N THR A 141 -14.41 -3.42 3.63
CA THR A 141 -13.87 -4.06 4.84
C THR A 141 -13.01 -5.27 4.49
N GLN A 142 -13.52 -6.17 3.65
CA GLN A 142 -12.78 -7.37 3.23
C GLN A 142 -11.45 -7.04 2.54
N LYS A 143 -11.45 -6.04 1.64
CA LYS A 143 -10.25 -5.64 0.91
C LYS A 143 -9.22 -4.93 1.79
N LEU A 144 -9.67 -4.06 2.70
CA LEU A 144 -8.79 -3.38 3.64
C LEU A 144 -8.16 -4.37 4.61
N GLU A 145 -8.92 -5.35 5.11
CA GLU A 145 -8.39 -6.35 6.01
C GLU A 145 -7.26 -7.17 5.39
N ALA A 146 -7.37 -7.53 4.11
CA ALA A 146 -6.34 -8.26 3.38
C ALA A 146 -5.03 -7.45 3.27
N VAL A 147 -5.11 -6.19 2.85
CA VAL A 147 -3.93 -5.32 2.66
C VAL A 147 -3.28 -4.91 3.98
N LEU A 148 -4.06 -4.79 5.05
CA LEU A 148 -3.54 -4.48 6.38
C LEU A 148 -2.93 -5.70 7.10
N GLN A 149 -3.18 -6.94 6.62
CA GLN A 149 -2.59 -8.17 7.19
C GLN A 149 -1.21 -8.50 6.62
N GLU A 150 -1.00 -8.25 5.33
CA GLU A 150 0.18 -8.71 4.57
C GLU A 150 1.53 -8.21 5.16
N ASN A 151 1.52 -7.08 5.85
CA ASN A 151 2.74 -6.46 6.41
C ASN A 151 2.94 -6.64 7.92
N VAL A 152 2.11 -7.44 8.61
CA VAL A 152 2.39 -7.83 10.00
C VAL A 152 3.50 -8.89 10.07
N GLN A 153 3.77 -9.60 8.97
CA GLN A 153 4.69 -10.75 8.92
C GLN A 153 6.18 -10.40 8.70
N THR A 154 6.54 -9.15 8.42
CA THR A 154 7.94 -8.76 8.14
C THR A 154 8.79 -8.49 9.38
N ASN A 155 8.23 -8.50 10.60
CA ASN A 155 9.02 -8.43 11.84
C ASN A 155 9.47 -9.80 12.38
N THR A 156 9.16 -10.89 11.68
CA THR A 156 9.56 -12.26 12.06
C THR A 156 11.08 -12.48 11.95
N SER A 157 11.84 -11.59 11.29
CA SER A 157 13.31 -11.73 11.24
C SER A 157 14.02 -11.39 12.56
N ILE A 158 13.32 -10.82 13.56
CA ILE A 158 13.86 -10.66 14.94
C ILE A 158 13.63 -11.94 15.78
N GLN A 159 12.84 -12.90 15.27
CA GLN A 159 12.53 -14.13 15.99
C GLN A 159 13.70 -15.14 16.00
N ASN A 160 14.58 -15.11 15.00
CA ASN A 160 15.76 -15.99 14.98
C ASN A 160 16.83 -15.59 16.02
N GLU A 161 16.91 -14.30 16.37
CA GLU A 161 17.74 -13.85 17.51
C GLU A 161 17.05 -14.12 18.85
N SER A 162 15.70 -14.20 18.85
CA SER A 162 14.90 -14.51 20.04
C SER A 162 14.91 -16.00 20.38
N GLU A 163 14.94 -16.92 19.42
CA GLU A 163 15.12 -18.36 19.67
C GLU A 163 16.52 -18.68 20.21
N SER A 164 17.55 -18.00 19.70
CA SER A 164 18.92 -18.09 20.26
C SER A 164 18.97 -17.58 21.70
N LYS A 165 18.29 -16.46 22.01
CA LYS A 165 18.18 -15.93 23.37
C LYS A 165 17.26 -16.77 24.26
N LEU A 166 16.27 -17.46 23.70
CA LEU A 166 15.39 -18.37 24.43
C LEU A 166 16.13 -19.65 24.83
N ALA A 167 17.01 -20.17 23.96
CA ALA A 167 17.89 -21.28 24.29
C ALA A 167 18.91 -20.90 25.39
N ASP A 168 19.50 -19.70 25.32
CA ASP A 168 20.37 -19.16 26.38
C ASP A 168 19.59 -18.94 27.70
N PHE A 169 18.33 -18.50 27.61
CA PHE A 169 17.47 -18.36 28.79
C PHE A 169 17.09 -19.70 29.41
N ASP A 170 16.77 -20.71 28.60
CA ASP A 170 16.41 -22.05 29.08
C ASP A 170 17.60 -22.70 29.79
N ASP A 171 18.82 -22.49 29.28
CA ASP A 171 20.04 -22.96 29.92
C ASP A 171 20.34 -22.21 31.24
N ARG A 172 20.08 -20.90 31.30
CA ARG A 172 20.14 -20.12 32.55
C ARG A 172 19.07 -20.54 33.57
N ILE A 173 17.87 -20.89 33.12
CA ILE A 173 16.80 -21.42 33.98
C ILE A 173 17.20 -22.78 34.55
N ARG A 174 17.73 -23.71 33.73
CA ARG A 174 18.23 -25.01 34.20
C ARG A 174 19.38 -24.86 35.19
N THR A 175 20.27 -23.90 34.95
CA THR A 175 21.37 -23.57 35.87
C THR A 175 20.85 -23.03 37.20
N LEU A 176 19.81 -22.18 37.17
CA LEU A 176 19.16 -21.66 38.37
C LEU A 176 18.36 -22.72 39.13
N GLU A 177 17.70 -23.66 38.44
CA GLU A 177 17.00 -24.78 39.07
C GLU A 177 17.97 -25.75 39.75
N LYS A 178 19.11 -26.03 39.11
CA LYS A 178 20.18 -26.84 39.70
C LYS A 178 20.75 -26.20 40.96
N ASN A 179 20.87 -24.87 40.99
CA ASN A 179 21.32 -24.11 42.16
C ASN A 179 20.25 -23.94 43.25
N LEU A 180 18.97 -24.16 42.94
CA LEU A 180 17.87 -24.12 43.92
C LEU A 180 17.67 -25.48 44.61
N ASN A 181 17.95 -26.59 43.93
CA ASN A 181 17.84 -27.94 44.49
C ASN A 181 19.02 -28.33 45.40
N SER A 182 20.05 -27.49 45.54
CA SER A 182 21.20 -27.73 46.42
C SER A 182 21.12 -27.02 47.79
N LYS A 183 20.00 -26.37 48.11
CA LYS A 183 19.81 -25.74 49.43
C LYS A 183 18.79 -26.52 50.25
N GLU A 184 19.34 -27.35 51.13
CA GLU A 184 18.61 -28.11 52.13
C GLU A 184 17.61 -27.25 52.92
N GLU A 185 16.46 -27.87 53.15
CA GLU A 185 15.35 -27.40 53.95
C GLU A 185 15.79 -26.97 55.36
N LYS A 186 15.43 -25.75 55.73
CA LYS A 186 15.01 -25.44 57.10
C LYS A 186 13.57 -24.96 57.05
N SER A 187 12.68 -25.83 57.50
CA SER A 187 11.25 -25.61 57.66
C SER A 187 11.00 -24.57 58.77
N GLY A 188 10.80 -23.32 58.36
CA GLY A 188 10.28 -22.26 59.23
C GLY A 188 8.74 -22.25 59.18
N ILE A 189 8.13 -22.56 60.32
CA ILE A 189 6.68 -22.79 60.60
C ILE A 189 5.74 -21.57 60.35
N LEU A 190 6.15 -20.54 59.62
CA LEU A 190 5.35 -19.32 59.36
C LEU A 190 4.92 -19.12 57.90
N GLY A 191 4.88 -20.19 57.10
CA GLY A 191 4.52 -20.17 55.68
C GLY A 191 3.03 -20.20 55.35
N GLY A 192 2.15 -19.94 56.31
CA GLY A 192 0.71 -20.13 56.16
C GLY A 192 -0.09 -18.91 55.71
N LEU A 193 0.26 -17.68 56.11
CA LEU A 193 -0.62 -16.50 55.90
C LEU A 193 -0.09 -15.50 54.85
N SER A 194 1.23 -15.43 54.64
CA SER A 194 1.80 -14.44 53.71
C SER A 194 1.43 -14.71 52.25
N ASP A 195 1.16 -15.96 51.90
CA ASP A 195 0.88 -16.36 50.53
C ASP A 195 -0.60 -16.08 50.16
N TYR A 196 -1.50 -16.14 51.14
CA TYR A 196 -2.89 -15.70 50.95
C TYR A 196 -3.01 -14.18 50.84
N LEU A 197 -2.15 -13.40 51.52
CA LEU A 197 -2.14 -11.94 51.37
C LEU A 197 -1.72 -11.49 49.97
N ILE A 198 -0.78 -12.21 49.35
CA ILE A 198 -0.36 -11.93 47.96
C ILE A 198 -1.50 -12.27 46.99
N LEU A 199 -2.16 -13.42 47.15
CA LEU A 199 -3.32 -13.79 46.32
C LEU A 199 -4.48 -12.80 46.50
N LEU A 200 -4.75 -12.36 47.73
CA LEU A 200 -5.77 -11.36 48.03
C LEU A 200 -5.46 -10.03 47.34
N ALA A 201 -4.21 -9.58 47.35
CA ALA A 201 -3.79 -8.35 46.68
C ALA A 201 -3.98 -8.42 45.15
N ILE A 202 -3.69 -9.58 44.54
CA ILE A 202 -3.92 -9.80 43.10
C ILE A 202 -5.42 -9.74 42.78
N ILE A 203 -6.26 -10.40 43.58
CA ILE A 203 -7.72 -10.38 43.39
C ILE A 203 -8.27 -8.96 43.51
N LEU A 204 -7.82 -8.19 44.51
CA LEU A 204 -8.21 -6.80 44.69
C LEU A 204 -7.75 -5.91 43.52
N GLY A 205 -6.56 -6.16 42.96
CA GLY A 205 -6.05 -5.46 41.79
C GLY A 205 -6.89 -5.73 40.52
N ILE A 206 -7.28 -6.98 40.29
CA ILE A 206 -8.17 -7.36 39.19
C ILE A 206 -9.54 -6.72 39.38
N LEU A 207 -10.09 -6.73 40.59
CA LEU A 207 -11.38 -6.13 40.90
C LEU A 207 -11.36 -4.60 40.68
N ALA A 208 -10.30 -3.92 41.13
CA ALA A 208 -10.12 -2.48 40.94
C ALA A 208 -9.98 -2.11 39.45
N SER A 209 -9.21 -2.90 38.69
CA SER A 209 -9.07 -2.72 37.24
C SER A 209 -10.41 -2.93 36.51
N PHE A 210 -11.15 -3.97 36.88
CA PHE A 210 -12.48 -4.24 36.31
C PHE A 210 -13.48 -3.12 36.64
N LEU A 211 -13.46 -2.58 37.86
CA LEU A 211 -14.30 -1.44 38.24
C LEU A 211 -13.89 -0.14 37.51
N ALA A 212 -12.59 0.09 37.28
CA ALA A 212 -12.12 1.23 36.51
C ALA A 212 -12.56 1.16 35.04
N LEU A 213 -12.48 -0.02 34.43
CA LEU A 213 -12.97 -0.28 33.06
C LEU A 213 -14.49 -0.13 32.96
N ARG A 214 -15.24 -0.65 33.95
CA ARG A 214 -16.69 -0.49 33.99
C ARG A 214 -17.11 0.97 34.19
N LYS A 215 -16.36 1.75 34.98
CA LYS A 215 -16.59 3.19 35.15
C LYS A 215 -16.34 3.95 33.86
N ARG A 216 -15.38 3.51 33.01
CA ARG A 216 -15.06 4.13 31.72
C ARG A 216 -16.24 4.11 30.74
N ASN A 217 -17.01 3.02 30.71
CA ASN A 217 -18.18 2.91 29.82
C ASN A 217 -19.37 3.80 30.24
N ASN A 218 -19.43 4.27 31.50
CA ASN A 218 -20.49 5.18 31.96
C ASN A 218 -20.18 6.67 31.74
N TYR A 219 -19.01 7.04 31.22
CA TYR A 219 -18.70 8.45 30.91
C TYR A 219 -19.15 8.89 29.51
N GLU A 220 -19.51 7.97 28.61
CA GLU A 220 -20.09 8.34 27.30
C GLU A 220 -21.47 8.99 27.44
N GLU A 221 -22.22 8.71 28.50
CA GLU A 221 -23.54 9.34 28.75
C GLU A 221 -23.42 10.76 29.37
N LEU A 222 -22.26 11.11 29.94
CA LEU A 222 -22.01 12.41 30.59
C LEU A 222 -21.28 13.42 29.69
N LEU A 223 -20.62 12.96 28.63
CA LEU A 223 -19.95 13.79 27.63
C LEU A 223 -20.90 14.73 26.84
N PRO A 224 -22.13 14.35 26.42
CA PRO A 224 -23.02 15.28 25.72
C PRO A 224 -23.49 16.45 26.61
N LYS A 225 -23.63 16.26 27.93
CA LYS A 225 -24.04 17.33 28.86
C LYS A 225 -22.93 18.36 29.17
N ILE A 226 -21.66 17.98 28.99
CA ILE A 226 -20.52 18.89 29.18
C ILE A 226 -20.20 19.65 27.88
N LEU A 227 -20.46 19.07 26.70
CA LEU A 227 -20.31 19.79 25.42
C LEU A 227 -21.44 20.81 25.15
N GLU A 228 -22.62 20.62 25.73
CA GLU A 228 -23.77 21.52 25.50
C GLU A 228 -23.75 22.79 26.39
N SER A 229 -22.95 22.82 27.47
CA SER A 229 -23.11 23.81 28.55
C SER A 229 -22.09 24.96 28.61
N LYS A 230 -21.20 25.17 27.63
CA LYS A 230 -20.27 26.33 27.77
C LYS A 230 -19.74 27.11 26.57
N ARG A 231 -20.13 26.88 25.31
CA ARG A 231 -19.63 27.75 24.20
C ARG A 231 -20.57 28.06 23.04
N LEU A 232 -21.82 27.59 23.02
CA LEU A 232 -22.69 27.81 21.85
C LEU A 232 -23.63 29.03 21.96
N LYS A 233 -23.72 29.68 23.13
CA LYS A 233 -24.62 30.84 23.32
C LYS A 233 -23.95 32.21 23.08
N ASP A 234 -22.62 32.29 23.13
CA ASP A 234 -21.88 33.56 22.96
C ASP A 234 -21.33 33.79 21.54
N PHE A 235 -21.40 32.78 20.65
CA PHE A 235 -20.86 32.89 19.28
C PHE A 235 -21.91 33.38 18.25
N VAL A 236 -23.21 33.30 18.56
CA VAL A 236 -24.29 33.70 17.64
C VAL A 236 -24.72 35.17 17.84
N GLN A 237 -24.31 35.82 18.94
CA GLN A 237 -24.72 37.19 19.26
C GLN A 237 -23.65 38.27 19.01
N SER A 238 -22.44 37.91 18.55
CA SER A 238 -21.35 38.88 18.28
C SER A 238 -21.08 39.18 16.79
N GLN A 239 -21.80 38.55 15.85
CA GLN A 239 -21.57 38.78 14.41
C GLN A 239 -22.31 39.99 13.79
N ASN A 240 -23.13 40.73 14.55
CA ASN A 240 -23.89 41.86 14.01
C ASN A 240 -23.34 43.25 14.37
N SER A 241 -22.10 43.37 14.85
CA SER A 241 -21.58 44.68 15.25
C SER A 241 -20.07 44.82 15.13
N PHE A 242 -19.48 44.70 13.93
CA PHE A 242 -18.17 45.31 13.66
C PHE A 242 -18.01 45.58 12.15
N ASN A 243 -18.72 46.59 11.67
CA ASN A 243 -18.41 47.25 10.41
C ASN A 243 -17.91 48.66 10.73
N ARG A 244 -16.60 48.83 10.92
CA ARG A 244 -15.83 50.08 10.74
C ARG A 244 -14.34 49.88 11.07
N ASN A 245 -13.52 50.12 10.04
CA ASN A 245 -12.12 50.55 10.03
C ASN A 245 -11.10 49.86 10.96
N THR A 246 -10.10 49.20 10.35
CA THR A 246 -8.71 49.71 10.28
C THR A 246 -7.81 48.79 9.42
N GLN A 247 -7.51 49.25 8.21
CA GLN A 247 -6.17 49.43 7.62
C GLN A 247 -5.02 48.53 8.12
N GLY A 248 -4.54 47.66 7.23
CA GLY A 248 -3.28 46.92 7.42
C GLY A 248 -3.14 45.69 6.51
N ASN A 249 -3.13 45.88 5.18
CA ASN A 249 -2.73 44.81 4.25
C ASN A 249 -2.12 45.43 2.99
N HIS A 250 -0.79 45.63 2.98
CA HIS A 250 -0.08 46.15 1.81
C HIS A 250 1.06 45.23 1.30
N SER A 251 1.22 44.02 1.83
CA SER A 251 2.25 43.07 1.37
C SER A 251 1.76 42.10 0.27
N ASN A 252 0.49 41.73 0.27
CA ASN A 252 0.00 40.66 -0.63
C ASN A 252 -0.35 41.16 -2.04
N THR A 253 -0.47 42.48 -2.23
CA THR A 253 -0.81 43.08 -3.54
C THR A 253 0.34 43.06 -4.53
N SER A 254 1.60 43.09 -4.08
CA SER A 254 2.77 43.03 -4.97
C SER A 254 3.03 41.62 -5.49
N GLU A 255 2.85 40.59 -4.64
CA GLU A 255 3.04 39.19 -5.04
C GLU A 255 1.96 38.74 -6.02
N ILE A 256 0.70 39.13 -5.80
CA ILE A 256 -0.40 38.86 -6.73
C ILE A 256 -0.14 39.56 -8.08
N ARG A 257 0.49 40.73 -8.09
CA ARG A 257 0.81 41.46 -9.33
C ARG A 257 1.98 40.81 -10.08
N ASP A 258 2.99 40.32 -9.35
CA ASP A 258 4.11 39.58 -9.91
C ASP A 258 3.66 38.25 -10.52
N LEU A 259 2.82 37.48 -9.81
CA LEU A 259 2.22 36.24 -10.31
C LEU A 259 1.40 36.46 -11.58
N HIS A 260 0.58 37.51 -11.65
CA HIS A 260 -0.15 37.84 -12.88
C HIS A 260 0.77 38.21 -14.04
N SER A 261 1.90 38.88 -13.79
CA SER A 261 2.87 39.20 -14.84
C SER A 261 3.57 37.95 -15.39
N ARG A 262 3.90 36.98 -14.51
CA ARG A 262 4.49 35.69 -14.90
C ARG A 262 3.53 34.84 -15.72
N ILE A 263 2.25 34.80 -15.34
CA ILE A 263 1.21 34.10 -16.10
C ILE A 263 1.13 34.67 -17.52
N ARG A 264 1.09 36.00 -17.64
CA ARG A 264 1.03 36.66 -18.95
C ARG A 264 2.27 36.40 -19.81
N ASP A 265 3.46 36.38 -19.21
CA ASP A 265 4.69 36.06 -19.94
C ASP A 265 4.69 34.61 -20.44
N LEU A 266 4.28 33.65 -19.60
CA LEU A 266 4.15 32.24 -19.98
C LEU A 266 3.14 32.04 -21.11
N GLU A 267 2.00 32.74 -21.08
CA GLU A 267 1.01 32.72 -22.16
C GLU A 267 1.61 33.21 -23.49
N THR A 268 2.43 34.27 -23.45
CA THR A 268 3.11 34.76 -24.66
C THR A 268 4.19 33.79 -25.17
N GLN A 269 4.89 33.09 -24.27
CA GLN A 269 5.86 32.07 -24.67
C GLN A 269 5.17 30.87 -25.33
N ILE A 270 4.04 30.41 -24.78
CA ILE A 270 3.22 29.33 -25.36
C ILE A 270 2.72 29.74 -26.75
N SER A 271 2.24 30.96 -26.91
CA SER A 271 1.79 31.48 -28.23
C SER A 271 2.92 31.51 -29.26
N LYS A 272 4.13 31.93 -28.87
CA LYS A 272 5.31 31.91 -29.75
C LYS A 272 5.71 30.50 -30.16
N LEU A 273 5.70 29.55 -29.22
CA LEU A 273 6.05 28.16 -29.50
C LEU A 273 5.02 27.51 -30.44
N ASN A 274 3.73 27.80 -30.23
CA ASN A 274 2.67 27.26 -31.09
C ASN A 274 2.74 27.82 -32.52
N ASN A 275 3.11 29.10 -32.67
CA ASN A 275 3.36 29.70 -33.99
C ASN A 275 4.61 29.11 -34.67
N GLN A 276 5.64 28.71 -33.92
CA GLN A 276 6.80 28.00 -34.49
C GLN A 276 6.43 26.59 -34.97
N ILE A 277 5.58 25.87 -34.22
CA ILE A 277 5.07 24.55 -34.60
C ILE A 277 4.22 24.64 -35.88
N HIS A 278 3.35 25.65 -35.99
CA HIS A 278 2.58 25.88 -37.22
C HIS A 278 3.48 26.20 -38.43
N LYS A 279 4.60 26.89 -38.23
CA LYS A 279 5.57 27.21 -39.30
C LYS A 279 6.38 26.00 -39.79
N LEU A 280 6.43 24.92 -39.01
CA LEU A 280 7.04 23.63 -39.37
C LEU A 280 6.04 22.66 -40.03
N THR A 281 4.76 23.01 -40.08
CA THR A 281 3.66 22.13 -40.53
C THR A 281 2.91 22.72 -41.72
N GLU A 282 3.63 23.31 -42.68
CA GLU A 282 3.05 23.74 -43.95
C GLU A 282 3.47 22.78 -45.08
N PRO A 283 2.51 22.16 -45.82
CA PRO A 283 2.80 21.21 -46.88
C PRO A 283 3.22 21.90 -48.17
N ALA A 284 4.42 21.59 -48.67
CA ALA A 284 4.89 22.02 -49.99
C ALA A 284 4.23 21.19 -51.12
N PRO A 285 3.96 21.80 -52.29
CA PRO A 285 3.23 21.16 -53.39
C PRO A 285 4.10 20.18 -54.17
N ILE A 286 3.47 19.07 -54.57
CA ILE A 286 4.02 17.94 -55.32
C ILE A 286 4.54 18.42 -56.68
N GLN A 287 5.83 18.22 -56.93
CA GLN A 287 6.39 18.20 -58.30
C GLN A 287 7.13 16.88 -58.52
N THR A 288 6.60 16.14 -59.49
CA THR A 288 7.12 14.91 -60.07
C THR A 288 8.41 15.18 -60.84
N THR A 289 9.53 14.66 -60.34
CA THR A 289 10.69 14.35 -61.20
C THR A 289 11.43 13.13 -60.67
N SER A 290 11.58 12.16 -61.57
CA SER A 290 12.30 10.90 -61.46
C SER A 290 13.75 11.06 -61.00
N ARG A 291 14.18 10.30 -59.99
CA ARG A 291 15.54 9.71 -59.93
C ARG A 291 15.70 8.70 -58.78
N SER A 292 16.16 7.52 -59.19
CA SER A 292 16.99 6.53 -58.46
C SER A 292 16.50 6.08 -57.07
N TYR A 293 16.13 4.79 -57.01
CA TYR A 293 15.94 4.05 -55.77
C TYR A 293 17.21 4.08 -54.92
N GLN A 294 17.28 4.97 -53.93
CA GLN A 294 17.98 4.66 -52.69
C GLN A 294 16.94 4.12 -51.72
N GLU A 295 17.10 2.83 -51.41
CA GLU A 295 16.44 2.15 -50.31
C GLU A 295 16.77 2.91 -49.02
N VAL A 296 15.82 3.74 -48.58
CA VAL A 296 15.85 4.34 -47.26
C VAL A 296 15.67 3.19 -46.28
N ARG A 297 16.80 2.69 -45.76
CA ARG A 297 16.81 1.85 -44.56
C ARG A 297 16.11 2.64 -43.46
N GLN A 298 14.85 2.28 -43.23
CA GLN A 298 14.11 2.62 -42.04
C GLN A 298 15.01 2.30 -40.84
N PRO A 299 15.21 3.22 -39.87
CA PRO A 299 16.06 2.94 -38.73
C PRO A 299 15.53 1.68 -38.02
N GLU A 300 16.34 0.63 -38.06
CA GLU A 300 16.06 -0.64 -37.41
C GLU A 300 15.70 -0.35 -35.94
N PRO A 301 14.54 -0.80 -35.44
CA PRO A 301 14.17 -0.58 -34.05
C PRO A 301 15.29 -1.13 -33.18
N LYS A 302 15.84 -0.29 -32.30
CA LYS A 302 16.96 -0.66 -31.43
C LYS A 302 16.50 -1.75 -30.47
N ILE A 303 16.72 -3.01 -30.83
CA ILE A 303 16.43 -4.17 -29.99
C ILE A 303 17.48 -4.19 -28.88
N GLU A 304 17.05 -3.90 -27.65
CA GLU A 304 17.90 -3.99 -26.45
C GLU A 304 17.59 -5.29 -25.71
N THR A 305 18.65 -6.06 -25.43
CA THR A 305 18.55 -7.33 -24.70
C THR A 305 19.11 -7.16 -23.30
N LEU A 306 18.32 -7.56 -22.30
CA LEU A 306 18.66 -7.52 -20.88
C LEU A 306 18.60 -8.94 -20.30
N PHE A 307 19.40 -9.17 -19.25
CA PHE A 307 19.40 -10.40 -18.49
C PHE A 307 18.83 -10.15 -17.10
N LEU A 308 17.92 -11.03 -16.68
CA LEU A 308 17.19 -10.94 -15.42
C LEU A 308 17.46 -12.18 -14.56
N SER A 309 17.40 -11.96 -13.25
CA SER A 309 17.55 -12.99 -12.22
C SER A 309 16.21 -13.67 -11.86
N THR A 310 16.16 -14.34 -10.71
CA THR A 310 14.93 -14.86 -10.10
C THR A 310 13.84 -13.78 -10.04
N PRO A 311 12.60 -14.09 -10.47
CA PRO A 311 11.46 -13.19 -10.32
C PRO A 311 11.10 -12.99 -8.84
N ASN A 312 10.39 -11.91 -8.56
CA ASN A 312 9.75 -11.68 -7.26
C ASN A 312 8.62 -12.71 -7.06
N SER A 313 8.20 -12.90 -5.80
CA SER A 313 7.08 -13.80 -5.46
C SER A 313 5.74 -13.36 -6.04
N ASP A 314 5.59 -12.07 -6.39
CA ASP A 314 4.42 -11.51 -7.08
C ASP A 314 4.45 -11.77 -8.61
N GLY A 315 5.47 -12.46 -9.11
CA GLY A 315 5.66 -12.75 -10.54
C GLY A 315 6.22 -11.58 -11.34
N SER A 316 6.71 -10.50 -10.72
CA SER A 316 7.38 -9.38 -11.41
C SER A 316 8.91 -9.53 -11.43
N PHE A 317 9.59 -8.78 -12.30
CA PHE A 317 11.05 -8.58 -12.20
C PHE A 317 11.39 -7.14 -11.84
N ASN A 318 12.42 -6.91 -11.04
CA ASN A 318 12.87 -5.55 -10.75
C ASN A 318 13.69 -5.01 -11.94
N GLU A 319 13.43 -3.78 -12.39
CA GLU A 319 14.23 -3.18 -13.47
C GLU A 319 15.69 -3.01 -13.05
N SER A 320 15.93 -2.73 -11.77
CA SER A 320 17.28 -2.59 -11.20
C SER A 320 18.10 -3.88 -11.20
N SER A 321 17.46 -5.06 -11.32
CA SER A 321 18.18 -6.33 -11.48
C SER A 321 18.48 -6.67 -12.94
N ALA A 322 17.92 -5.90 -13.90
CA ALA A 322 18.21 -6.06 -15.30
C ALA A 322 19.64 -5.62 -15.62
N SER A 323 20.36 -6.46 -16.36
CA SER A 323 21.74 -6.22 -16.74
C SER A 323 21.92 -6.39 -18.24
N ASN A 324 22.62 -5.48 -18.89
CA ASN A 324 23.03 -5.62 -20.31
C ASN A 324 24.07 -6.75 -20.50
N THR A 325 24.65 -7.23 -19.42
CA THR A 325 25.66 -8.30 -19.42
C THR A 325 25.14 -9.50 -18.66
N TYR A 326 25.27 -10.67 -19.28
CA TYR A 326 24.97 -11.94 -18.65
C TYR A 326 25.87 -12.18 -17.43
N ARG A 327 25.30 -12.66 -16.32
CA ARG A 327 26.03 -12.97 -15.09
C ARG A 327 25.87 -14.44 -14.74
N ASP A 328 26.97 -15.19 -14.83
CA ASP A 328 27.00 -16.60 -14.41
C ASP A 328 26.54 -16.76 -12.97
N GLY A 329 25.63 -17.71 -12.75
CA GLY A 329 25.06 -18.01 -11.43
C GLY A 329 24.01 -17.00 -10.94
N ALA A 330 23.63 -16.00 -11.73
CA ALA A 330 22.59 -15.03 -11.35
C ALA A 330 21.55 -14.75 -12.45
N SER A 331 21.94 -14.82 -13.72
CA SER A 331 21.01 -14.62 -14.85
C SER A 331 20.27 -15.91 -15.16
N ILE A 332 18.93 -15.85 -15.20
CA ILE A 332 18.05 -16.97 -15.57
C ILE A 332 17.28 -16.63 -16.85
N TYR A 333 16.87 -15.38 -17.00
CA TYR A 333 15.98 -14.94 -18.06
C TYR A 333 16.68 -13.97 -19.01
N ARG A 334 16.23 -13.99 -20.27
CA ARG A 334 16.58 -13.03 -21.31
C ARG A 334 15.33 -12.23 -21.67
N LEU A 335 15.43 -10.91 -21.56
CA LEU A 335 14.39 -9.94 -21.85
C LEU A 335 14.78 -9.16 -23.11
N THR A 336 13.91 -9.15 -24.11
CA THR A 336 14.07 -8.42 -25.36
C THR A 336 13.06 -7.27 -25.38
N LYS A 337 13.54 -6.03 -25.29
CA LYS A 337 12.67 -4.86 -25.35
C LYS A 337 12.14 -4.65 -26.76
N THR A 338 10.82 -4.50 -26.87
CA THR A 338 10.09 -4.19 -28.11
C THR A 338 9.51 -2.77 -28.06
N GLY A 339 10.19 -1.86 -27.36
CA GLY A 339 9.77 -0.48 -27.12
C GLY A 339 10.40 0.08 -25.83
N SER A 340 9.89 1.23 -25.35
CA SER A 340 10.31 1.82 -24.07
C SER A 340 9.67 1.12 -22.86
N VAL A 341 8.47 0.57 -23.03
CA VAL A 341 7.67 0.01 -21.92
C VAL A 341 7.42 -1.49 -22.10
N ASN A 342 7.38 -2.00 -23.34
CA ASN A 342 7.04 -3.40 -23.61
C ASN A 342 8.28 -4.24 -23.88
N ALA A 343 8.26 -5.47 -23.40
CA ALA A 343 9.31 -6.45 -23.63
C ALA A 343 8.76 -7.88 -23.71
N LYS A 344 9.52 -8.75 -24.36
CA LYS A 344 9.29 -10.19 -24.36
C LYS A 344 10.38 -10.88 -23.57
N PHE A 345 10.04 -11.93 -22.83
CA PHE A 345 11.03 -12.67 -22.05
C PHE A 345 10.96 -14.18 -22.30
N GLN A 346 12.09 -14.83 -22.06
CA GLN A 346 12.24 -16.28 -22.10
C GLN A 346 13.31 -16.71 -21.10
N ILE A 347 13.36 -18.00 -20.77
CA ILE A 347 14.52 -18.56 -20.07
C ILE A 347 15.72 -18.50 -21.02
N ASP A 348 16.86 -18.05 -20.50
CA ASP A 348 18.09 -18.00 -21.27
C ASP A 348 18.62 -19.41 -21.52
N GLU A 349 19.05 -19.67 -22.76
CA GLU A 349 19.39 -21.02 -23.23
C GLU A 349 20.73 -21.55 -22.69
N LYS A 350 21.49 -20.73 -21.94
CA LYS A 350 22.74 -21.18 -21.34
C LYS A 350 22.49 -22.24 -20.27
N GLU A 351 23.40 -23.20 -20.22
CA GLU A 351 23.35 -24.30 -19.26
C GLU A 351 23.35 -23.81 -17.79
N THR A 352 24.08 -22.73 -17.49
CA THR A 352 24.09 -22.14 -16.13
C THR A 352 22.74 -21.51 -15.75
N SER A 353 22.05 -20.85 -16.69
CA SER A 353 20.69 -20.33 -16.51
C SER A 353 19.69 -21.45 -16.26
N ILE A 354 19.74 -22.51 -17.08
CA ILE A 354 18.83 -23.65 -17.01
C ILE A 354 19.01 -24.40 -15.68
N LYS A 355 20.25 -24.67 -15.28
CA LYS A 355 20.54 -25.32 -13.97
C LYS A 355 20.00 -24.49 -12.81
N LEU A 356 20.17 -23.17 -12.86
CA LEU A 356 19.65 -22.28 -11.83
C LEU A 356 18.12 -22.26 -11.82
N ALA A 357 17.47 -22.22 -12.98
CA ALA A 357 16.02 -22.31 -13.11
C ALA A 357 15.47 -23.60 -12.47
N LEU A 358 16.10 -24.74 -12.77
CA LEU A 358 15.68 -26.07 -12.29
C LEU A 358 15.99 -26.31 -10.80
N GLN A 359 16.89 -25.54 -10.18
CA GLN A 359 17.26 -25.74 -8.78
C GLN A 359 16.09 -25.45 -7.82
N TYR A 360 15.29 -24.45 -8.13
CA TYR A 360 14.10 -24.05 -7.36
C TYR A 360 12.96 -23.66 -8.32
N PRO A 361 12.30 -24.63 -9.00
CA PRO A 361 11.28 -24.34 -10.01
C PRO A 361 10.11 -23.52 -9.47
N ASP A 362 9.72 -23.78 -8.22
CA ASP A 362 8.69 -23.07 -7.47
C ASP A 362 8.95 -21.56 -7.35
N LYS A 363 10.22 -21.15 -7.30
CA LYS A 363 10.64 -19.74 -7.16
C LYS A 363 11.12 -19.15 -8.47
N ASN A 364 11.79 -19.95 -9.28
CA ASN A 364 12.49 -19.47 -10.45
C ASN A 364 11.64 -19.56 -11.71
N ILE A 365 10.64 -20.44 -11.77
CA ILE A 365 9.86 -20.75 -12.98
C ILE A 365 8.37 -20.43 -12.76
N ASP A 366 7.73 -21.07 -11.78
CA ASP A 366 6.28 -21.03 -11.56
C ASP A 366 5.68 -19.61 -11.49
N PRO A 367 6.36 -18.58 -10.93
CA PRO A 367 5.79 -17.23 -10.88
C PRO A 367 5.56 -16.60 -12.26
N VAL A 368 6.34 -16.96 -13.27
CA VAL A 368 6.39 -16.25 -14.57
C VAL A 368 6.28 -17.15 -15.80
N CYS A 369 6.29 -18.47 -15.60
CA CYS A 369 6.16 -19.46 -16.65
C CYS A 369 5.02 -20.43 -16.39
N ASP A 370 4.42 -20.93 -17.46
CA ASP A 370 3.52 -22.08 -17.46
C ASP A 370 4.23 -23.26 -18.14
N ALA A 371 4.13 -24.45 -17.54
CA ALA A 371 4.72 -25.66 -18.10
C ALA A 371 3.72 -26.38 -19.01
N GLU A 372 4.16 -26.73 -20.22
CA GLU A 372 3.37 -27.53 -21.16
C GLU A 372 3.34 -29.02 -20.77
N ASN A 373 4.39 -29.50 -20.10
CA ASN A 373 4.50 -30.86 -19.57
C ASN A 373 4.79 -30.87 -18.06
N ALA A 374 4.48 -31.99 -17.41
CA ALA A 374 4.76 -32.18 -15.99
C ALA A 374 6.25 -32.04 -15.69
N PHE A 375 6.58 -31.43 -14.55
CA PHE A 375 7.96 -31.29 -14.09
C PHE A 375 8.60 -32.66 -13.89
N ASN A 376 9.72 -32.90 -14.58
CA ASN A 376 10.56 -34.06 -14.39
C ASN A 376 11.85 -33.64 -13.66
N PRO A 377 12.10 -34.13 -12.43
CA PRO A 377 13.31 -33.80 -11.67
C PRO A 377 14.63 -34.21 -12.36
N LYS A 378 14.58 -35.04 -13.41
CA LYS A 378 15.74 -35.46 -14.19
C LYS A 378 15.98 -34.61 -15.44
N SER A 379 15.08 -33.69 -15.77
CA SER A 379 15.25 -32.85 -16.96
C SER A 379 16.51 -32.01 -16.85
N THR A 380 17.31 -31.98 -17.92
CA THR A 380 18.55 -31.21 -17.98
C THR A 380 18.39 -29.94 -18.81
N ARG A 381 17.25 -29.80 -19.49
CA ARG A 381 16.99 -28.72 -20.44
C ARG A 381 15.59 -28.15 -20.27
N ILE A 382 15.46 -26.86 -20.56
CA ILE A 382 14.17 -26.17 -20.68
C ILE A 382 14.14 -25.50 -22.04
N SER A 383 13.09 -25.76 -22.83
CA SER A 383 12.81 -25.03 -24.06
C SER A 383 11.64 -24.07 -23.86
N THR A 384 11.79 -22.83 -24.32
CA THR A 384 10.69 -21.87 -24.32
C THR A 384 9.89 -22.05 -25.62
N ILE A 385 8.68 -22.57 -25.49
CA ILE A 385 7.75 -22.81 -26.60
C ILE A 385 7.08 -21.50 -27.03
N LYS A 386 6.73 -20.66 -26.05
CA LYS A 386 6.15 -19.34 -26.26
C LYS A 386 6.80 -18.32 -25.33
N MET A 387 7.34 -17.24 -25.89
CA MET A 387 7.87 -16.14 -25.09
C MET A 387 6.76 -15.49 -24.26
N GLY A 388 7.10 -15.10 -23.04
CA GLY A 388 6.23 -14.29 -22.20
C GLY A 388 6.30 -12.82 -22.59
N GLU A 389 5.34 -12.04 -22.13
CA GLU A 389 5.23 -10.60 -22.37
C GLU A 389 5.24 -9.86 -21.03
N ALA A 390 6.03 -8.80 -20.97
CA ALA A 390 6.21 -7.97 -19.79
C ALA A 390 6.12 -6.48 -20.13
N GLU A 391 5.64 -5.69 -19.18
CA GLU A 391 5.53 -4.24 -19.29
C GLU A 391 6.21 -3.56 -18.10
N LEU A 392 7.02 -2.53 -18.37
CA LEU A 392 7.71 -1.75 -17.35
C LEU A 392 6.74 -0.78 -16.67
N GLN A 393 6.41 -1.04 -15.42
CA GLN A 393 5.58 -0.18 -14.58
C GLN A 393 6.26 0.05 -13.23
N ASN A 394 6.45 1.31 -12.85
CA ASN A 394 7.02 1.70 -11.55
C ASN A 394 8.37 1.03 -11.21
N GLY A 395 9.28 0.92 -12.20
CA GLY A 395 10.59 0.30 -12.01
C GLY A 395 10.57 -1.22 -11.86
N LYS A 396 9.45 -1.86 -12.22
CA LYS A 396 9.30 -3.32 -12.29
C LYS A 396 8.75 -3.75 -13.65
N TRP A 397 9.25 -4.86 -14.17
CA TRP A 397 8.67 -5.58 -15.30
C TRP A 397 7.52 -6.43 -14.79
N ILE A 398 6.30 -6.00 -15.06
CA ILE A 398 5.05 -6.70 -14.72
C ILE A 398 4.72 -7.67 -15.86
N ILE A 399 4.43 -8.92 -15.51
CA ILE A 399 4.15 -9.97 -16.50
C ILE A 399 2.70 -9.86 -16.95
N ASN A 400 2.50 -9.53 -18.23
CA ASN A 400 1.19 -9.48 -18.88
C ASN A 400 0.79 -10.87 -19.41
N SER A 401 1.77 -11.67 -19.85
CA SER A 401 1.59 -13.06 -20.27
C SER A 401 2.78 -13.89 -19.82
N LYS A 402 2.52 -14.99 -19.12
CA LYS A 402 3.56 -15.97 -18.77
C LYS A 402 4.18 -16.59 -20.02
N ALA A 403 5.44 -16.97 -19.92
CA ALA A 403 6.10 -17.76 -20.96
C ALA A 403 5.67 -19.22 -20.86
N VAL A 404 5.49 -19.91 -21.99
CA VAL A 404 5.19 -21.34 -21.99
C VAL A 404 6.49 -22.12 -22.22
N ILE A 405 6.80 -23.03 -21.33
CA ILE A 405 8.03 -23.81 -21.36
C ILE A 405 7.75 -25.31 -21.43
N ARG A 406 8.74 -26.06 -21.91
CA ARG A 406 8.75 -27.53 -21.90
C ARG A 406 10.04 -28.02 -21.25
N TYR A 407 9.90 -28.96 -20.33
CA TYR A 407 11.02 -29.67 -19.73
C TYR A 407 11.52 -30.77 -20.67
N GLU A 408 12.82 -30.80 -20.94
CA GLU A 408 13.50 -31.74 -21.83
C GLU A 408 14.61 -32.49 -21.07
N ASP A 409 14.86 -33.74 -21.48
CA ASP A 409 15.85 -34.63 -20.87
C ASP A 409 17.25 -34.44 -21.44
#